data_AF-A0A0H3ZYU3-F1
#
_entry.id   AF-A0A0H3ZYU3-F1
#
_cell.length_a   1.000
_cell.length_b   1.000
_cell.length_c   1.000
_cell.angle_alpha   90.00
_cell.angle_beta   90.00
_cell.angle_gamma   90.00
#
_symmetry.space_group_name_H-M   'P 1'
#
loop_
_entity.id
_entity.type
_entity.pdbx_description
1 polymer ?
#
loop_
_entity_poly.entity_id
_entity_poly.type
_entity_poly.pdbx_seq_one_letter_code
_entity_poly.pdbx_strand_id
1 'polypeptide(L)'
;MKFFNTSLMLAMLVLNGCHFDTDNISPPLPPKIETTPSDKIPSNPPKGDDKIKGDDQIKGSDEVEVIPPKTPPTSGVKPSDKIPSNPPKGDDKIKGDDQIKGSDEAEVLPPVVTPPASRIKVSNNNDYINIELSTTEFNQWNSVSVNDPKSGHVEAITKEIYNDFNDSFDFIIFIVNNERPPQGMPFGEFAFVQNDIKGVGLSNFDNTKEYSSAAKLQGLYALYGSMNKTGVLKAMHLDASLHELFHRWGNWIVTQGSSSHWDDVKGALTNESQFAGIELYLMGLIDKPSAANTQYWDLESETVFNTWTRDSKFEDRMPTPLSSQKNFRGLVVLLTEEGVPIDIKYQNALSANITNFTRTDGMHKKYGNVESRNFWSASKELATFELDNLLSIKK
;
A
#
# COMPACT_ATOMS: atom_id res chain seq x y z
N MET A 1 24.54 -4.45 23.63
CA MET A 1 24.01 -3.22 23.00
C MET A 1 23.82 -3.51 21.51
N LYS A 2 22.63 -3.26 20.95
CA LYS A 2 22.39 -3.29 19.50
C LYS A 2 22.19 -1.84 19.04
N PHE A 3 22.94 -1.39 18.04
CA PHE A 3 22.62 -0.14 17.35
C PHE A 3 21.54 -0.42 16.31
N PHE A 4 20.31 0.01 16.58
CA PHE A 4 19.29 0.14 15.52
C PHE A 4 19.62 1.39 14.70
N ASN A 5 19.61 1.26 13.38
CA ASN A 5 19.95 2.34 12.47
C ASN A 5 18.71 3.21 12.20
N THR A 6 18.37 4.10 13.13
CA THR A 6 17.10 4.86 13.19
C THR A 6 16.88 5.90 12.08
N SER A 7 17.69 5.90 11.01
CA SER A 7 17.70 6.94 9.98
C SER A 7 16.73 6.72 8.81
N LEU A 8 15.88 5.68 8.83
CA LEU A 8 14.94 5.34 7.73
C LEU A 8 13.44 5.48 8.10
N MET A 9 13.11 5.76 9.37
CA MET A 9 11.73 5.83 9.88
C MET A 9 11.26 7.26 10.23
N LEU A 10 11.82 8.28 9.59
CA LEU A 10 11.44 9.69 9.80
C LEU A 10 10.96 10.38 8.50
N ALA A 11 10.27 9.62 7.65
CA ALA A 11 9.66 10.07 6.39
C ALA A 11 8.15 9.79 6.33
N MET A 12 7.47 9.78 7.48
CA MET A 12 6.02 9.58 7.60
C MET A 12 5.38 10.66 8.49
N LEU A 13 5.32 11.89 7.98
CA LEU A 13 4.29 12.87 8.39
C LEU A 13 4.19 14.08 7.42
N VAL A 14 3.77 13.84 6.18
CA VAL A 14 3.30 14.91 5.27
C VAL A 14 1.93 14.53 4.73
N LEU A 15 0.88 15.05 5.37
CA LEU A 15 -0.49 14.95 4.89
C LEU A 15 -0.67 15.80 3.62
N ASN A 16 -0.89 15.15 2.48
CA ASN A 16 -1.55 15.74 1.33
C ASN A 16 -2.71 14.83 0.93
N GLY A 17 -3.93 15.20 1.29
CA GLY A 17 -5.13 14.48 0.85
C GLY A 17 -5.49 14.88 -0.57
N CYS A 18 -5.46 13.92 -1.51
CA CYS A 18 -5.85 14.19 -2.90
C CYS A 18 -7.32 14.65 -2.96
N HIS A 19 -7.53 15.84 -3.53
CA HIS A 19 -8.83 16.47 -3.61
C HIS A 19 -9.56 15.96 -4.87
N PHE A 20 -10.45 14.98 -4.71
CA PHE A 20 -11.35 14.58 -5.79
C PHE A 20 -12.45 15.64 -5.95
N ASP A 21 -12.44 16.35 -7.08
CA ASP A 21 -13.44 17.37 -7.40
C ASP A 21 -14.86 16.75 -7.48
N THR A 22 -15.72 17.11 -6.52
CA THR A 22 -17.15 16.74 -6.52
C THR A 22 -18.08 17.88 -6.96
N ASP A 23 -17.54 19.09 -7.13
CA ASP A 23 -18.32 20.33 -7.12
C ASP A 23 -18.73 20.78 -8.53
N ASN A 24 -19.54 19.96 -9.22
CA ASN A 24 -20.46 20.45 -10.26
C ASN A 24 -21.61 19.49 -10.64
N ILE A 25 -22.44 19.08 -9.67
CA ILE A 25 -23.81 18.61 -9.97
C ILE A 25 -24.82 19.35 -9.07
N SER A 26 -25.27 20.52 -9.52
CA SER A 26 -26.53 21.09 -9.02
C SER A 26 -27.71 20.25 -9.54
N PRO A 27 -28.71 19.94 -8.70
CA PRO A 27 -29.85 19.15 -9.14
C PRO A 27 -30.69 19.91 -10.17
N PRO A 28 -31.19 19.26 -11.24
CA PRO A 28 -32.01 19.92 -12.24
C PRO A 28 -33.33 20.41 -11.62
N LEU A 29 -33.64 21.69 -11.80
CA LEU A 29 -34.91 22.27 -11.38
C LEU A 29 -36.07 21.66 -12.21
N PRO A 30 -37.24 21.43 -11.60
CA PRO A 30 -38.40 20.91 -12.33
C PRO A 30 -38.87 21.92 -13.40
N PRO A 31 -39.39 21.44 -14.55
CA PRO A 31 -39.75 22.31 -15.66
C PRO A 31 -40.89 23.27 -15.28
N LYS A 32 -40.68 24.57 -15.51
CA LYS A 32 -41.73 25.58 -15.42
C LYS A 32 -42.38 25.78 -16.78
N ILE A 33 -43.70 25.97 -16.74
CA ILE A 33 -44.57 26.16 -17.92
C ILE A 33 -44.26 27.50 -18.59
N GLU A 34 -44.29 27.54 -19.92
CA GLU A 34 -44.07 28.75 -20.71
C GLU A 34 -45.19 29.79 -20.55
N THR A 35 -44.82 31.05 -20.32
CA THR A 35 -45.52 32.23 -20.83
C THR A 35 -44.50 33.30 -21.26
N THR A 36 -44.80 34.00 -22.35
CA THR A 36 -44.01 35.08 -22.97
C THR A 36 -44.94 36.29 -23.22
N PRO A 37 -44.51 37.47 -23.76
CA PRO A 37 -43.16 37.97 -24.12
C PRO A 37 -42.88 39.40 -23.52
N SER A 38 -42.02 40.21 -24.19
CA SER A 38 -41.72 41.67 -23.97
C SER A 38 -40.54 41.98 -23.00
N ASP A 39 -39.58 42.90 -23.26
CA ASP A 39 -39.18 43.63 -24.48
C ASP A 39 -37.76 44.29 -24.37
N LYS A 40 -37.14 44.57 -25.53
CA LYS A 40 -36.15 45.65 -25.84
C LYS A 40 -34.68 45.62 -25.32
N ILE A 41 -33.88 46.40 -26.06
CA ILE A 41 -32.41 46.56 -26.24
C ILE A 41 -32.19 48.07 -26.60
N PRO A 42 -31.00 48.75 -26.56
CA PRO A 42 -29.67 48.55 -25.91
C PRO A 42 -29.22 49.78 -25.04
N SER A 43 -27.95 49.84 -24.59
CA SER A 43 -26.99 50.92 -24.94
C SER A 43 -25.58 50.70 -24.36
N ASN A 44 -24.56 51.34 -24.96
CA ASN A 44 -23.13 51.27 -24.59
C ASN A 44 -22.35 52.47 -25.25
N PRO A 45 -21.02 52.60 -25.08
CA PRO A 45 -20.26 53.48 -24.17
C PRO A 45 -19.97 54.89 -24.75
N PRO A 46 -19.00 55.68 -24.23
CA PRO A 46 -17.67 55.67 -24.85
C PRO A 46 -16.42 56.04 -23.99
N LYS A 47 -15.26 55.46 -24.39
CA LYS A 47 -13.89 56.01 -24.51
C LYS A 47 -13.22 56.91 -23.45
N GLY A 48 -11.91 56.69 -23.28
CA GLY A 48 -10.93 57.66 -22.75
C GLY A 48 -9.52 57.06 -22.63
N ASP A 49 -8.62 57.37 -23.56
CA ASP A 49 -7.21 56.94 -23.55
C ASP A 49 -6.33 57.95 -22.79
N ASP A 50 -5.22 57.51 -22.16
CA ASP A 50 -3.89 58.09 -22.48
C ASP A 50 -2.69 57.26 -21.94
N LYS A 51 -1.47 57.58 -22.40
CA LYS A 51 -0.20 56.91 -22.04
C LYS A 51 0.82 57.87 -21.40
N ILE A 52 1.50 57.46 -20.34
CA ILE A 52 2.87 57.93 -20.01
C ILE A 52 3.73 56.75 -19.52
N LYS A 53 5.01 56.71 -19.96
CA LYS A 53 6.12 55.98 -19.33
C LYS A 53 7.02 56.97 -18.60
N GLY A 54 7.64 56.55 -17.50
CA GLY A 54 8.73 57.26 -16.83
C GLY A 54 9.53 56.27 -15.98
N ASP A 55 10.85 56.39 -15.99
CA ASP A 55 11.79 55.40 -15.45
C ASP A 55 12.42 55.83 -14.09
N ASP A 56 13.34 55.01 -13.58
CA ASP A 56 14.33 55.24 -12.53
C ASP A 56 13.91 55.58 -11.08
N GLN A 57 14.29 54.66 -10.17
CA GLN A 57 14.96 55.03 -8.91
C GLN A 57 16.11 54.05 -8.60
N ILE A 58 17.09 54.51 -7.80
CA ILE A 58 18.42 53.92 -7.67
C ILE A 58 18.75 53.53 -6.21
N LYS A 59 19.37 52.35 -6.08
CA LYS A 59 20.23 51.79 -5.00
C LYS A 59 20.37 52.51 -3.63
N GLY A 60 20.21 51.70 -2.58
CA GLY A 60 21.11 51.61 -1.40
C GLY A 60 21.15 50.13 -0.94
N SER A 61 22.27 49.47 -0.58
CA SER A 61 23.27 49.76 0.48
C SER A 61 22.67 49.57 1.89
N ASP A 62 23.07 48.63 2.75
CA ASP A 62 24.33 47.86 2.87
C ASP A 62 24.17 46.44 3.49
N GLU A 63 25.28 45.73 3.66
CA GLU A 63 25.44 44.36 4.19
C GLU A 63 25.36 44.27 5.73
N VAL A 64 24.80 43.18 6.28
CA VAL A 64 25.38 42.43 7.42
C VAL A 64 25.02 40.94 7.27
N GLU A 65 26.02 40.07 7.12
CA GLU A 65 25.87 38.61 7.22
C GLU A 65 26.14 38.15 8.67
N VAL A 66 25.29 37.28 9.23
CA VAL A 66 25.42 36.79 10.62
C VAL A 66 25.60 35.27 10.66
N ILE A 67 26.84 34.84 10.84
CA ILE A 67 27.25 33.43 10.94
C ILE A 67 27.26 32.98 12.42
N PRO A 68 26.51 31.93 12.82
CA PRO A 68 26.67 31.30 14.13
C PRO A 68 27.93 30.39 14.18
N PRO A 69 28.61 30.29 15.33
CA PRO A 69 30.01 29.84 15.39
C PRO A 69 30.23 28.32 15.38
N LYS A 70 31.42 27.91 14.90
CA LYS A 70 32.01 26.58 15.10
C LYS A 70 32.98 26.59 16.29
N THR A 71 33.00 25.50 17.05
CA THR A 71 34.02 25.18 18.07
C THR A 71 34.34 23.66 18.05
N PRO A 72 35.48 23.20 18.59
CA PRO A 72 36.35 22.30 17.81
C PRO A 72 36.42 20.84 18.29
N PRO A 73 36.95 19.92 17.46
CA PRO A 73 37.30 18.56 17.86
C PRO A 73 38.65 18.51 18.62
N THR A 74 38.83 17.49 19.45
CA THR A 74 40.11 17.16 20.14
C THR A 74 40.50 15.69 19.95
N SER A 75 41.80 15.40 20.10
CA SER A 75 42.44 14.14 19.72
C SER A 75 41.93 12.91 20.48
N GLY A 76 41.87 11.76 19.79
CA GLY A 76 41.70 10.44 20.40
C GLY A 76 43.01 9.81 20.86
N VAL A 77 42.93 8.53 21.28
CA VAL A 77 44.03 7.58 21.50
C VAL A 77 43.48 6.15 21.34
N LYS A 78 44.36 5.17 21.04
CA LYS A 78 44.03 3.74 20.91
C LYS A 78 45.12 2.90 21.61
N PRO A 79 44.76 1.75 22.21
CA PRO A 79 45.61 0.56 22.12
C PRO A 79 44.87 -0.69 21.61
N SER A 80 45.62 -1.76 21.40
CA SER A 80 45.16 -3.10 21.00
C SER A 80 45.04 -4.06 22.20
N ASP A 81 44.55 -5.29 21.98
CA ASP A 81 45.42 -6.48 22.01
C ASP A 81 44.70 -7.77 21.52
N LYS A 82 45.34 -8.94 21.63
CA LYS A 82 45.18 -10.10 20.74
C LYS A 82 45.14 -11.47 21.47
N ILE A 83 44.21 -12.35 21.05
CA ILE A 83 44.40 -13.84 20.93
C ILE A 83 44.58 -14.55 22.31
N PRO A 84 44.58 -15.90 22.50
CA PRO A 84 44.13 -17.08 21.73
C PRO A 84 42.80 -17.68 22.31
N SER A 85 42.38 -18.95 22.16
CA SER A 85 42.29 -19.97 21.07
C SER A 85 42.07 -21.37 21.70
N ASN A 86 41.23 -22.20 21.06
CA ASN A 86 40.95 -23.65 21.25
C ASN A 86 42.15 -24.62 21.45
N PRO A 87 41.94 -25.96 21.62
CA PRO A 87 40.69 -26.72 21.82
C PRO A 87 40.64 -27.38 23.23
N PRO A 88 40.79 -28.71 23.54
CA PRO A 88 41.04 -29.95 22.75
C PRO A 88 39.77 -30.84 22.54
N LYS A 89 39.94 -32.17 22.45
CA LYS A 89 38.95 -33.27 22.58
C LYS A 89 39.54 -34.37 23.50
N GLY A 90 38.76 -35.35 23.92
CA GLY A 90 39.25 -36.64 24.43
C GLY A 90 38.18 -37.72 24.41
N ASP A 91 38.45 -38.85 23.76
CA ASP A 91 37.57 -40.04 23.68
C ASP A 91 37.97 -41.08 24.73
N ASP A 92 37.04 -41.89 25.25
CA ASP A 92 37.37 -43.28 25.66
C ASP A 92 36.15 -44.24 25.70
N LYS A 93 36.40 -45.54 25.95
CA LYS A 93 35.54 -46.67 25.56
C LYS A 93 34.88 -47.47 26.69
N ILE A 94 33.62 -47.83 26.43
CA ILE A 94 32.98 -49.16 26.64
C ILE A 94 33.27 -49.91 27.95
N LYS A 95 32.28 -49.87 28.86
CA LYS A 95 31.62 -50.97 29.60
C LYS A 95 30.52 -50.33 30.48
N GLY A 96 29.38 -50.94 30.77
CA GLY A 96 28.94 -52.31 30.59
C GLY A 96 28.66 -52.95 31.95
N ASP A 97 27.39 -52.92 32.37
CA ASP A 97 26.66 -53.91 33.20
C ASP A 97 25.30 -53.35 33.65
N ASP A 98 24.30 -54.22 33.83
CA ASP A 98 22.92 -53.85 34.19
C ASP A 98 22.74 -53.47 35.67
N GLN A 99 21.95 -52.42 35.93
CA GLN A 99 20.93 -52.47 36.99
C GLN A 99 19.67 -51.68 36.58
N ILE A 100 18.59 -52.40 36.30
CA ILE A 100 17.25 -51.82 36.24
C ILE A 100 16.82 -51.47 37.67
N LYS A 101 16.61 -50.18 37.94
CA LYS A 101 15.76 -49.72 39.04
C LYS A 101 14.66 -48.85 38.45
N GLY A 102 13.42 -49.32 38.60
CA GLY A 102 12.25 -48.53 38.23
C GLY A 102 12.07 -47.36 39.20
N SER A 103 11.87 -46.18 38.64
CA SER A 103 11.28 -45.03 39.29
C SER A 103 10.23 -44.48 38.33
N ASP A 104 8.95 -44.73 38.61
CA ASP A 104 7.82 -44.24 37.82
C ASP A 104 7.62 -42.73 38.06
N GLU A 105 8.61 -41.92 37.72
CA GLU A 105 8.40 -40.50 37.44
C GLU A 105 7.73 -40.41 36.08
N ALA A 106 6.40 -40.46 36.09
CA ALA A 106 5.59 -40.20 34.91
C ALA A 106 5.95 -38.79 34.39
N GLU A 107 6.61 -38.73 33.23
CA GLU A 107 7.02 -37.49 32.59
C GLU A 107 5.77 -36.63 32.39
N VAL A 108 5.63 -35.57 33.20
CA VAL A 108 4.49 -34.66 33.12
C VAL A 108 4.69 -33.83 31.86
N LEU A 109 4.19 -34.38 30.75
CA LEU A 109 4.12 -33.70 29.46
C LEU A 109 3.59 -32.28 29.71
N PRO A 110 4.27 -31.22 29.22
CA PRO A 110 3.81 -29.87 29.42
C PRO A 110 2.36 -29.79 28.94
N PRO A 111 1.46 -29.15 29.72
CA PRO A 111 0.03 -29.20 29.43
C PRO A 111 -0.18 -28.77 27.98
N VAL A 112 -0.92 -29.58 27.21
CA VAL A 112 -1.23 -29.26 25.82
C VAL A 112 -2.00 -27.96 25.82
N VAL A 113 -1.30 -26.87 25.51
CA VAL A 113 -1.90 -25.54 25.41
C VAL A 113 -2.68 -25.52 24.11
N THR A 114 -3.91 -26.04 24.17
CA THR A 114 -4.89 -25.89 23.11
C THR A 114 -4.93 -24.40 22.74
N PRO A 115 -4.67 -24.03 21.48
CA PRO A 115 -4.76 -22.64 21.06
C PRO A 115 -6.15 -22.09 21.40
N PRO A 116 -6.29 -20.78 21.70
CA PRO A 116 -7.59 -20.14 21.79
C PRO A 116 -8.42 -20.47 20.55
N ALA A 117 -9.71 -20.75 20.73
CA ALA A 117 -10.59 -21.01 19.60
C ALA A 117 -10.57 -19.81 18.64
N SER A 118 -10.23 -20.06 17.37
CA SER A 118 -10.05 -19.00 16.38
C SER A 118 -11.31 -18.17 16.21
N ARG A 119 -11.17 -16.84 16.26
CA ARG A 119 -12.24 -15.88 15.96
C ARG A 119 -12.42 -15.61 14.46
N ILE A 120 -11.61 -16.23 13.61
CA ILE A 120 -11.63 -16.05 12.15
C ILE A 120 -12.85 -16.76 11.55
N LYS A 121 -13.77 -15.98 10.98
CA LYS A 121 -14.97 -16.48 10.30
C LYS A 121 -14.76 -16.36 8.79
N VAL A 122 -14.64 -17.48 8.08
CA VAL A 122 -14.60 -17.46 6.60
C VAL A 122 -15.99 -17.11 6.07
N SER A 123 -16.06 -16.31 5.00
CA SER A 123 -17.31 -15.95 4.34
C SER A 123 -18.01 -17.17 3.71
N ASN A 124 -19.34 -17.10 3.56
CA ASN A 124 -20.11 -18.14 2.87
C ASN A 124 -19.70 -18.32 1.39
N ASN A 125 -19.14 -17.28 0.78
CA ASN A 125 -18.65 -17.27 -0.61
C ASN A 125 -17.17 -17.69 -0.72
N ASN A 126 -16.51 -18.02 0.40
CA ASN A 126 -15.12 -18.49 0.47
C ASN A 126 -14.08 -17.48 -0.08
N ASP A 127 -14.38 -16.18 0.05
CA ASP A 127 -13.72 -15.05 -0.63
C ASP A 127 -13.16 -13.96 0.29
N TYR A 128 -13.55 -13.94 1.58
CA TYR A 128 -12.92 -13.12 2.61
C TYR A 128 -13.02 -13.80 3.98
N ILE A 129 -12.26 -13.30 4.95
CA ILE A 129 -12.48 -13.59 6.38
C ILE A 129 -13.03 -12.37 7.11
N ASN A 130 -13.88 -12.59 8.10
CA ASN A 130 -14.24 -11.60 9.10
C ASN A 130 -13.52 -11.91 10.42
N ILE A 131 -12.98 -10.86 11.04
CA ILE A 131 -12.43 -10.89 12.40
C ILE A 131 -13.20 -9.86 13.22
N GLU A 132 -13.79 -10.34 14.31
CA GLU A 132 -14.49 -9.50 15.28
C GLU A 132 -13.47 -8.97 16.29
N LEU A 133 -13.28 -7.66 16.27
CA LEU A 133 -12.35 -6.89 17.10
C LEU A 133 -13.09 -6.36 18.32
N SER A 134 -12.47 -6.43 19.49
CA SER A 134 -12.95 -5.69 20.66
C SER A 134 -13.00 -4.18 20.38
N THR A 135 -13.84 -3.43 21.10
CA THR A 135 -13.90 -1.95 20.99
C THR A 135 -12.51 -1.32 21.15
N THR A 136 -11.62 -1.90 21.98
CA THR A 136 -10.23 -1.43 22.12
C THR A 136 -9.42 -1.63 20.83
N GLU A 137 -9.44 -2.82 20.25
CA GLU A 137 -8.75 -3.12 18.98
C GLU A 137 -9.31 -2.31 17.82
N PHE A 138 -10.64 -2.20 17.72
CA PHE A 138 -11.30 -1.44 16.65
C PHE A 138 -10.98 0.06 16.73
N ASN A 139 -10.88 0.62 17.95
CA ASN A 139 -10.39 1.99 18.12
C ASN A 139 -8.90 2.13 17.79
N GLN A 140 -8.07 1.12 18.03
CA GLN A 140 -6.65 1.14 17.61
C GLN A 140 -6.52 1.16 16.08
N TRP A 141 -7.21 0.25 15.37
CA TRP A 141 -7.29 0.24 13.90
C TRP A 141 -7.92 1.51 13.30
N ASN A 142 -8.58 2.34 14.12
CA ASN A 142 -9.18 3.62 13.72
C ASN A 142 -8.38 4.86 14.12
N SER A 143 -7.21 4.70 14.75
CA SER A 143 -6.38 5.83 15.24
C SER A 143 -4.88 5.62 15.11
N VAL A 144 -4.44 4.44 14.68
CA VAL A 144 -3.04 4.08 14.48
C VAL A 144 -2.83 3.60 13.04
N SER A 145 -1.78 4.10 12.40
CA SER A 145 -1.39 3.73 11.03
C SER A 145 -0.84 2.30 10.99
N VAL A 146 -1.09 1.57 9.90
CA VAL A 146 -0.53 0.21 9.72
C VAL A 146 0.99 0.17 9.57
N ASN A 147 1.63 1.35 9.45
CA ASN A 147 3.08 1.52 9.42
C ASN A 147 3.71 1.91 10.78
N ASP A 148 2.97 2.03 11.90
CA ASP A 148 3.60 2.27 13.22
C ASP A 148 4.16 0.96 13.83
N PRO A 149 5.50 0.74 13.85
CA PRO A 149 6.12 -0.49 14.33
C PRO A 149 6.04 -0.67 15.85
N LYS A 150 5.51 0.31 16.59
CA LYS A 150 5.29 0.21 18.05
C LYS A 150 3.92 -0.34 18.40
N SER A 151 3.02 -0.41 17.41
CA SER A 151 1.60 -0.68 17.62
C SER A 151 1.29 -2.16 17.84
N GLY A 152 2.00 -3.07 17.15
CA GLY A 152 1.82 -4.52 17.22
C GLY A 152 0.49 -5.05 16.67
N HIS A 153 -0.39 -4.17 16.18
CA HIS A 153 -1.79 -4.52 15.88
C HIS A 153 -1.95 -5.27 14.55
N VAL A 154 -1.07 -5.02 13.59
CA VAL A 154 -1.05 -5.74 12.31
C VAL A 154 -0.43 -7.11 12.49
N GLU A 155 0.68 -7.18 13.23
CA GLU A 155 1.43 -8.38 13.57
C GLU A 155 0.60 -9.36 14.42
N ALA A 156 -0.27 -8.84 15.30
CA ALA A 156 -1.23 -9.65 16.05
C ALA A 156 -2.23 -10.34 15.11
N ILE A 157 -2.84 -9.59 14.19
CA ILE A 157 -3.87 -10.12 13.29
C ILE A 157 -3.25 -11.03 12.20
N THR A 158 -2.09 -10.70 11.63
CA THR A 158 -1.39 -11.60 10.69
C THR A 158 -0.95 -12.89 11.37
N LYS A 159 -0.53 -12.85 12.64
CA LYS A 159 -0.25 -14.05 13.44
C LYS A 159 -1.50 -14.93 13.64
N GLU A 160 -2.67 -14.35 13.91
CA GLU A 160 -3.93 -15.13 13.93
C GLU A 160 -4.22 -15.78 12.58
N ILE A 161 -4.07 -15.04 11.48
CA ILE A 161 -4.24 -15.55 10.11
C ILE A 161 -3.30 -16.73 9.83
N TYR A 162 -2.01 -16.62 10.14
CA TYR A 162 -1.04 -17.68 9.86
C TYR A 162 -1.06 -18.84 10.86
N ASN A 163 -1.78 -18.75 11.98
CA ASN A 163 -2.16 -19.93 12.74
C ASN A 163 -3.19 -20.78 11.97
N ASP A 164 -4.20 -20.13 11.38
CA ASP A 164 -5.36 -20.74 10.74
C ASP A 164 -5.17 -21.11 9.26
N PHE A 165 -4.25 -20.46 8.55
CA PHE A 165 -4.00 -20.64 7.11
C PHE A 165 -2.54 -20.98 6.81
N ASN A 166 -2.32 -21.63 5.67
CA ASN A 166 -1.00 -21.83 5.10
C ASN A 166 -0.39 -20.49 4.62
N ASP A 167 0.94 -20.41 4.55
CA ASP A 167 1.62 -19.20 4.04
C ASP A 167 1.48 -19.09 2.51
N SER A 168 0.29 -18.66 2.08
CA SER A 168 -0.17 -18.70 0.69
C SER A 168 -0.45 -17.33 0.10
N PHE A 169 -0.33 -16.26 0.90
CA PHE A 169 -0.68 -14.89 0.51
C PHE A 169 0.57 -14.06 0.18
N ASP A 170 0.55 -13.44 -0.99
CA ASP A 170 1.45 -12.36 -1.39
C ASP A 170 1.03 -11.03 -0.75
N PHE A 171 -0.26 -10.82 -0.50
CA PHE A 171 -0.81 -9.60 0.12
C PHE A 171 -1.95 -9.87 1.11
N ILE A 172 -2.09 -9.03 2.13
CA ILE A 172 -3.26 -9.04 3.04
C ILE A 172 -3.95 -7.66 2.97
N ILE A 173 -5.27 -7.68 2.82
CA ILE A 173 -6.12 -6.52 2.53
C ILE A 173 -7.09 -6.32 3.69
N PHE A 174 -6.83 -5.35 4.55
CA PHE A 174 -7.65 -5.04 5.72
C PHE A 174 -8.77 -4.05 5.36
N ILE A 175 -10.02 -4.47 5.58
CA ILE A 175 -11.24 -3.71 5.29
C ILE A 175 -11.83 -3.30 6.65
N VAL A 176 -11.63 -2.05 7.08
CA VAL A 176 -12.18 -1.58 8.36
C VAL A 176 -13.63 -1.12 8.15
N ASN A 177 -14.57 -1.66 8.95
CA ASN A 177 -16.02 -1.50 8.74
C ASN A 177 -16.59 -0.08 9.06
N ASN A 178 -15.84 0.99 8.82
CA ASN A 178 -16.34 2.35 8.95
C ASN A 178 -17.15 2.77 7.71
N GLU A 179 -18.05 3.73 7.85
CA GLU A 179 -18.75 4.34 6.70
C GLU A 179 -17.82 5.24 5.88
N ARG A 180 -16.94 5.98 6.57
CA ARG A 180 -15.91 6.89 6.08
C ARG A 180 -14.65 6.71 6.94
N PRO A 181 -13.45 7.10 6.49
CA PRO A 181 -12.28 7.10 7.35
C PRO A 181 -12.48 7.89 8.65
N PRO A 182 -11.90 7.44 9.78
CA PRO A 182 -11.80 8.22 11.00
C PRO A 182 -11.08 9.56 10.78
N GLN A 183 -11.34 10.54 11.65
CA GLN A 183 -10.72 11.86 11.52
C GLN A 183 -9.19 11.78 11.69
N GLY A 184 -8.45 12.09 10.62
CA GLY A 184 -6.99 12.05 10.58
C GLY A 184 -6.41 10.78 9.96
N MET A 185 -7.23 9.75 9.71
CA MET A 185 -6.83 8.56 8.96
C MET A 185 -7.01 8.78 7.44
N PRO A 186 -6.18 8.15 6.59
CA PRO A 186 -6.33 8.21 5.13
C PRO A 186 -7.47 7.30 4.64
N PHE A 187 -7.77 7.31 3.34
CA PHE A 187 -8.75 6.38 2.75
C PHE A 187 -8.20 4.95 2.69
N GLY A 188 -6.93 4.81 2.29
CA GLY A 188 -6.15 3.59 2.40
C GLY A 188 -4.73 3.88 2.87
N GLU A 189 -4.00 2.83 3.24
CA GLU A 189 -2.58 2.88 3.58
C GLU A 189 -1.91 1.52 3.34
N PHE A 190 -0.89 1.49 2.47
CA PHE A 190 0.01 0.35 2.27
C PHE A 190 1.18 0.33 3.26
N ALA A 191 1.55 -0.87 3.70
CA ALA A 191 2.74 -1.16 4.48
C ALA A 191 3.55 -2.29 3.82
N PHE A 192 4.87 -2.08 3.70
CA PHE A 192 5.78 -3.08 3.16
C PHE A 192 6.14 -4.15 4.19
N VAL A 193 6.06 -5.41 3.79
CA VAL A 193 6.54 -6.55 4.58
C VAL A 193 7.91 -7.04 4.07
N GLN A 194 8.16 -6.94 2.77
CA GLN A 194 9.48 -7.13 2.17
C GLN A 194 9.64 -6.30 0.90
N ASN A 195 10.88 -6.17 0.45
CA ASN A 195 11.20 -5.82 -0.93
C ASN A 195 12.34 -6.69 -1.47
N ASP A 196 12.05 -7.47 -2.51
CA ASP A 196 13.01 -8.21 -3.33
C ASP A 196 13.37 -7.47 -4.65
N ILE A 197 12.65 -6.40 -4.99
CA ILE A 197 12.72 -5.70 -6.28
C ILE A 197 13.85 -4.66 -6.30
N LYS A 198 14.68 -4.73 -7.35
CA LYS A 198 15.66 -3.70 -7.70
C LYS A 198 15.20 -2.82 -8.85
N GLY A 199 15.84 -1.67 -9.02
CA GLY A 199 15.52 -0.71 -10.06
C GLY A 199 14.22 0.07 -9.83
N VAL A 200 13.63 0.00 -8.64
CA VAL A 200 12.49 0.84 -8.20
C VAL A 200 12.88 1.92 -7.19
N GLY A 201 14.16 1.99 -6.79
CA GLY A 201 14.70 2.95 -5.82
C GLY A 201 14.60 2.56 -4.35
N LEU A 202 13.76 1.58 -4.02
CA LEU A 202 13.66 1.03 -2.68
C LEU A 202 14.77 -0.01 -2.45
N SER A 203 15.39 0.02 -1.28
CA SER A 203 16.38 -1.01 -0.89
C SER A 203 15.71 -2.38 -0.70
N ASN A 204 16.47 -3.46 -0.83
CA ASN A 204 15.98 -4.81 -0.52
C ASN A 204 15.90 -5.05 1.01
N PHE A 205 14.84 -5.69 1.49
CA PHE A 205 14.66 -6.13 2.89
C PHE A 205 13.62 -7.26 2.99
N ASP A 206 13.61 -7.99 4.10
CA ASP A 206 12.65 -9.06 4.42
C ASP A 206 12.29 -8.99 5.91
N ASN A 207 11.05 -8.60 6.22
CA ASN A 207 10.49 -8.58 7.58
C ASN A 207 9.36 -9.62 7.73
N THR A 208 9.20 -10.57 6.82
CA THR A 208 8.03 -11.50 6.77
C THR A 208 7.77 -12.24 8.07
N LYS A 209 8.83 -12.58 8.80
CA LYS A 209 8.79 -13.27 10.09
C LYS A 209 8.16 -12.44 11.21
N GLU A 210 8.21 -11.11 11.12
CA GLU A 210 7.57 -10.19 12.08
C GLU A 210 6.03 -10.27 11.92
N TYR A 211 5.56 -10.51 10.70
CA TYR A 211 4.16 -10.75 10.34
C TYR A 211 3.79 -12.25 10.30
N SER A 212 4.61 -13.13 10.91
CA SER A 212 4.43 -14.59 10.96
C SER A 212 4.38 -15.34 9.60
N SER A 213 4.76 -14.70 8.50
CA SER A 213 4.88 -15.32 7.17
C SER A 213 6.25 -16.02 7.00
N ALA A 214 6.27 -17.09 6.20
CA ALA A 214 7.45 -17.91 5.89
C ALA A 214 8.09 -17.47 4.56
N ALA A 215 8.36 -16.16 4.45
CA ALA A 215 8.91 -15.45 3.28
C ALA A 215 7.95 -15.16 2.11
N LYS A 216 6.64 -15.49 2.18
CA LYS A 216 5.72 -15.19 1.06
C LYS A 216 5.10 -13.78 1.08
N LEU A 217 4.70 -13.26 2.25
CA LEU A 217 3.96 -11.99 2.33
C LEU A 217 4.82 -10.82 1.84
N GLN A 218 4.34 -10.06 0.84
CA GLN A 218 5.09 -8.97 0.22
C GLN A 218 4.76 -7.62 0.85
N GLY A 219 3.49 -7.40 1.12
CA GLY A 219 2.97 -6.21 1.77
C GLY A 219 1.54 -6.43 2.23
N LEU A 220 0.97 -5.40 2.84
CA LEU A 220 -0.41 -5.37 3.27
C LEU A 220 -0.94 -3.96 3.13
N TYR A 221 -2.25 -3.79 3.04
CA TYR A 221 -2.84 -2.46 3.08
C TYR A 221 -4.16 -2.46 3.84
N ALA A 222 -4.42 -1.36 4.54
CA ALA A 222 -5.70 -1.07 5.17
C ALA A 222 -6.51 -0.12 4.29
N LEU A 223 -7.83 -0.32 4.27
CA LEU A 223 -8.82 0.56 3.66
C LEU A 223 -9.80 0.97 4.76
N TYR A 224 -9.74 2.23 5.19
CA TYR A 224 -10.32 2.70 6.45
C TYR A 224 -11.78 3.17 6.34
N GLY A 225 -12.39 3.19 5.16
CA GLY A 225 -13.80 3.56 4.96
C GLY A 225 -14.17 3.75 3.49
N SER A 226 -15.36 4.29 3.20
CA SER A 226 -15.74 4.62 1.81
C SER A 226 -15.44 6.07 1.44
N MET A 227 -15.03 6.28 0.18
CA MET A 227 -14.96 7.61 -0.46
C MET A 227 -16.33 8.22 -0.76
N ASN A 228 -17.43 7.43 -0.84
CA ASN A 228 -18.67 7.90 -1.46
C ASN A 228 -19.93 7.71 -0.60
N LYS A 229 -20.62 8.83 -0.33
CA LYS A 229 -21.80 8.93 0.58
C LYS A 229 -23.06 8.23 0.03
N THR A 230 -23.11 7.90 -1.25
CA THR A 230 -24.35 7.49 -1.96
C THR A 230 -24.49 5.99 -2.21
N GLY A 231 -23.69 5.14 -1.55
CA GLY A 231 -23.98 3.70 -1.46
C GLY A 231 -22.97 2.74 -2.13
N VAL A 232 -21.81 3.22 -2.58
CA VAL A 232 -20.68 2.33 -2.89
C VAL A 232 -19.96 2.00 -1.57
N LEU A 233 -20.42 0.95 -0.89
CA LEU A 233 -20.26 0.83 0.56
C LEU A 233 -19.02 0.03 1.00
N LYS A 234 -18.21 0.73 1.79
CA LYS A 234 -17.13 0.27 2.69
C LYS A 234 -15.90 -0.38 2.04
N ALA A 235 -14.89 0.49 1.94
CA ALA A 235 -13.46 0.18 1.85
C ALA A 235 -12.97 -0.46 0.54
N MET A 236 -13.41 -1.65 0.12
CA MET A 236 -12.88 -2.29 -1.10
C MET A 236 -13.45 -1.68 -2.40
N HIS A 237 -13.13 -0.40 -2.63
CA HIS A 237 -13.17 0.27 -3.92
C HIS A 237 -12.03 -0.30 -4.76
N LEU A 238 -12.35 -0.72 -5.98
CA LEU A 238 -11.38 -1.33 -6.90
C LEU A 238 -10.21 -0.37 -7.18
N ASP A 239 -10.55 0.89 -7.46
CA ASP A 239 -9.66 2.02 -7.69
C ASP A 239 -8.65 2.21 -6.53
N ALA A 240 -9.13 2.29 -5.29
CA ALA A 240 -8.28 2.43 -4.11
C ALA A 240 -7.45 1.16 -3.86
N SER A 241 -8.04 -0.02 -4.06
CA SER A 241 -7.33 -1.30 -3.89
C SER A 241 -6.19 -1.48 -4.89
N LEU A 242 -6.35 -0.96 -6.12
CA LEU A 242 -5.29 -0.92 -7.14
C LEU A 242 -4.21 0.12 -6.78
N HIS A 243 -4.59 1.30 -6.27
CA HIS A 243 -3.65 2.33 -5.83
C HIS A 243 -2.77 1.85 -4.66
N GLU A 244 -3.37 1.37 -3.56
CA GLU A 244 -2.62 0.85 -2.41
C GLU A 244 -1.72 -0.33 -2.81
N LEU A 245 -2.24 -1.27 -3.61
CA LEU A 245 -1.46 -2.39 -4.12
C LEU A 245 -0.27 -1.92 -4.99
N PHE A 246 -0.42 -0.82 -5.73
CA PHE A 246 0.64 -0.30 -6.61
C PHE A 246 1.83 0.30 -5.84
N HIS A 247 1.66 0.77 -4.59
CA HIS A 247 2.78 1.23 -3.76
C HIS A 247 3.90 0.19 -3.64
N ARG A 248 3.59 -1.11 -3.73
CA ARG A 248 4.56 -2.22 -3.83
C ARG A 248 5.65 -2.02 -4.90
N TRP A 249 5.32 -1.34 -5.99
CA TRP A 249 6.16 -1.16 -7.19
C TRP A 249 6.49 0.30 -7.53
N GLY A 250 5.90 1.30 -6.85
CA GLY A 250 6.04 2.73 -7.17
C GLY A 250 7.48 3.24 -7.32
N ASN A 251 7.67 4.41 -7.94
CA ASN A 251 9.01 4.95 -8.19
C ASN A 251 9.59 5.65 -6.95
N TRP A 252 10.38 4.92 -6.17
CA TRP A 252 11.05 5.39 -4.95
C TRP A 252 12.41 6.09 -5.20
N ILE A 253 12.82 6.29 -6.47
CA ILE A 253 14.02 7.09 -6.79
C ILE A 253 13.74 8.59 -6.66
N VAL A 254 12.54 9.01 -7.07
CA VAL A 254 12.03 10.38 -6.90
C VAL A 254 11.36 10.57 -5.53
N THR A 255 11.27 11.82 -5.07
CA THR A 255 10.60 12.17 -3.81
C THR A 255 9.08 12.03 -3.92
N GLN A 256 8.43 11.74 -2.80
CA GLN A 256 6.97 11.74 -2.72
C GLN A 256 6.40 13.11 -3.12
N GLY A 257 5.26 13.12 -3.82
CA GLY A 257 4.71 14.32 -4.43
C GLY A 257 5.43 14.82 -5.69
N SER A 258 6.41 14.07 -6.22
CA SER A 258 6.87 14.27 -7.59
C SER A 258 5.86 13.67 -8.58
N SER A 259 5.63 14.34 -9.71
CA SER A 259 4.77 13.82 -10.78
C SER A 259 5.21 12.46 -11.33
N SER A 260 6.51 12.15 -11.21
CA SER A 260 7.11 10.88 -11.64
C SER A 260 7.09 9.77 -10.58
N HIS A 261 6.42 9.99 -9.43
CA HIS A 261 6.36 9.03 -8.31
C HIS A 261 5.33 7.92 -8.58
N TRP A 262 4.09 8.33 -8.86
CA TRP A 262 3.02 7.50 -9.46
C TRP A 262 1.79 8.34 -9.90
N ASP A 263 1.40 9.41 -9.18
CA ASP A 263 0.06 10.04 -9.34
C ASP A 263 -0.10 11.10 -10.46
N ASP A 264 0.94 11.79 -10.93
CA ASP A 264 0.80 13.02 -11.74
C ASP A 264 1.39 12.90 -13.17
N VAL A 265 1.42 11.66 -13.67
CA VAL A 265 1.65 11.35 -15.09
C VAL A 265 0.29 11.25 -15.76
N LYS A 266 0.07 11.91 -16.91
CA LYS A 266 -1.17 11.69 -17.68
C LYS A 266 -1.26 10.22 -18.09
N GLY A 267 -2.30 9.56 -17.59
CA GLY A 267 -2.54 8.13 -17.80
C GLY A 267 -2.23 7.23 -16.60
N ALA A 268 -1.37 7.65 -15.67
CA ALA A 268 -1.12 6.89 -14.45
C ALA A 268 -2.23 7.15 -13.42
N LEU A 269 -3.05 6.12 -13.18
CA LEU A 269 -4.16 5.98 -12.21
C LEU A 269 -5.26 7.08 -12.10
N THR A 270 -5.07 8.29 -12.64
CA THR A 270 -5.93 9.46 -12.42
C THR A 270 -6.98 9.70 -13.49
N ASN A 271 -6.79 9.21 -14.71
CA ASN A 271 -7.65 9.54 -15.86
C ASN A 271 -7.98 8.37 -16.80
N GLU A 272 -7.29 7.23 -16.71
CA GLU A 272 -7.44 6.11 -17.65
C GLU A 272 -7.88 4.80 -16.97
N SER A 273 -8.39 3.88 -17.77
CA SER A 273 -8.96 2.60 -17.29
C SER A 273 -7.94 1.50 -16.97
N GLN A 274 -6.65 1.76 -17.20
CA GLN A 274 -5.55 0.79 -17.14
C GLN A 274 -4.28 1.39 -16.53
N PHE A 275 -3.33 0.56 -16.10
CA PHE A 275 -2.00 1.02 -15.73
C PHE A 275 -1.25 1.58 -16.96
N ALA A 276 -0.51 2.67 -16.76
CA ALA A 276 0.35 3.31 -17.76
C ALA A 276 1.61 2.49 -18.06
N GLY A 277 2.34 2.82 -19.13
CA GLY A 277 3.55 2.08 -19.53
C GLY A 277 4.62 2.03 -18.43
N ILE A 278 4.82 3.16 -17.72
CA ILE A 278 5.78 3.22 -16.61
C ILE A 278 5.37 2.32 -15.44
N GLU A 279 4.08 2.23 -15.14
CA GLU A 279 3.53 1.40 -14.06
C GLU A 279 3.70 -0.09 -14.39
N LEU A 280 3.42 -0.48 -15.62
CA LEU A 280 3.64 -1.86 -16.09
C LEU A 280 5.13 -2.23 -16.10
N TYR A 281 6.05 -1.31 -16.39
CA TYR A 281 7.49 -1.54 -16.27
C TYR A 281 7.92 -1.71 -14.82
N LEU A 282 7.44 -0.86 -13.91
CA LEU A 282 7.67 -0.94 -12.47
C LEU A 282 7.19 -2.28 -11.89
N MET A 283 5.99 -2.72 -12.25
CA MET A 283 5.47 -4.06 -11.92
C MET A 283 6.31 -5.19 -12.54
N GLY A 284 7.09 -4.92 -13.59
CA GLY A 284 7.86 -5.92 -14.34
C GLY A 284 7.00 -6.70 -15.33
N LEU A 285 5.88 -6.14 -15.77
CA LEU A 285 4.99 -6.76 -16.74
C LEU A 285 5.47 -6.52 -18.17
N ILE A 286 6.10 -5.37 -18.45
CA ILE A 286 6.70 -5.02 -19.75
C ILE A 286 8.19 -4.65 -19.61
N ASP A 287 8.93 -4.76 -20.71
CA ASP A 287 10.33 -4.31 -20.80
C ASP A 287 10.40 -2.78 -21.03
N LYS A 288 11.60 -2.21 -20.94
CA LYS A 288 11.87 -0.78 -21.19
C LYS A 288 11.48 -0.34 -22.62
N PRO A 289 11.27 0.97 -22.88
CA PRO A 289 10.77 1.47 -24.17
C PRO A 289 11.62 1.01 -25.35
N SER A 290 10.96 0.47 -26.38
CA SER A 290 11.60 -0.05 -27.59
C SER A 290 10.60 -0.10 -28.77
N ALA A 291 11.12 -0.27 -29.98
CA ALA A 291 10.29 -0.48 -31.17
C ALA A 291 9.45 -1.78 -31.16
N ALA A 292 9.66 -2.67 -30.18
CA ALA A 292 8.96 -3.96 -30.07
C ALA A 292 7.77 -3.94 -29.07
N ASN A 293 7.63 -2.91 -28.23
CA ASN A 293 6.65 -2.85 -27.14
C ASN A 293 5.90 -1.52 -27.05
N THR A 294 5.91 -0.69 -28.10
CA THR A 294 5.23 0.62 -28.18
C THR A 294 3.72 0.55 -27.88
N GLN A 295 3.06 -0.59 -28.09
CA GLN A 295 1.65 -0.82 -27.72
C GLN A 295 1.36 -0.69 -26.22
N TYR A 296 2.39 -0.70 -25.38
CA TYR A 296 2.28 -0.54 -23.92
C TYR A 296 2.81 0.81 -23.40
N TRP A 297 3.48 1.61 -24.24
CA TRP A 297 4.18 2.82 -23.83
C TRP A 297 3.52 4.07 -24.41
N ASP A 298 2.91 4.86 -23.52
CA ASP A 298 2.47 6.23 -23.77
C ASP A 298 3.63 7.24 -23.68
N LEU A 299 3.48 8.40 -24.34
CA LEU A 299 4.52 9.42 -24.45
C LEU A 299 4.94 9.98 -23.09
N GLU A 300 4.00 10.15 -22.18
CA GLU A 300 4.23 10.62 -20.82
C GLU A 300 5.01 9.58 -19.99
N SER A 301 4.67 8.29 -20.05
CA SER A 301 5.45 7.19 -19.46
C SER A 301 6.85 7.09 -20.04
N GLU A 302 7.03 7.19 -21.36
CA GLU A 302 8.36 7.25 -21.97
C GLU A 302 9.13 8.48 -21.50
N THR A 303 8.48 9.63 -21.31
CA THR A 303 9.12 10.85 -20.81
C THR A 303 9.59 10.69 -19.37
N VAL A 304 8.80 10.02 -18.51
CA VAL A 304 9.19 9.67 -17.13
C VAL A 304 10.38 8.70 -17.16
N PHE A 305 10.30 7.59 -17.90
CA PHE A 305 11.39 6.62 -18.02
C PHE A 305 12.69 7.27 -18.53
N ASN A 306 12.61 8.05 -19.60
CA ASN A 306 13.76 8.76 -20.19
C ASN A 306 14.28 9.92 -19.34
N THR A 307 13.56 10.35 -18.30
CA THR A 307 14.06 11.28 -17.28
C THR A 307 14.74 10.50 -16.15
N TRP A 308 14.12 9.41 -15.72
CA TRP A 308 14.55 8.55 -14.64
C TRP A 308 15.90 7.85 -14.91
N THR A 309 16.14 7.40 -16.15
CA THR A 309 17.43 6.82 -16.60
C THR A 309 18.65 7.76 -16.48
N ARG A 310 18.45 9.03 -16.09
CA ARG A 310 19.52 10.01 -15.86
C ARG A 310 19.86 10.20 -14.37
N ASP A 311 19.07 9.63 -13.46
CA ASP A 311 19.35 9.68 -12.02
C ASP A 311 20.50 8.72 -11.67
N SER A 312 21.39 9.12 -10.76
CA SER A 312 22.55 8.33 -10.37
C SER A 312 22.21 7.06 -9.57
N LYS A 313 20.97 6.92 -9.11
CA LYS A 313 20.42 5.72 -8.46
C LYS A 313 19.76 4.74 -9.45
N PHE A 314 19.64 5.08 -10.74
CA PHE A 314 18.91 4.24 -11.70
C PHE A 314 19.60 2.88 -11.88
N GLU A 315 18.83 1.80 -11.74
CA GLU A 315 19.21 0.42 -12.08
C GLU A 315 18.10 -0.18 -12.98
N ASP A 316 18.45 -1.07 -13.91
CA ASP A 316 17.45 -1.84 -14.68
C ASP A 316 16.58 -2.67 -13.71
N ARG A 317 15.25 -2.65 -13.91
CA ARG A 317 14.28 -3.28 -13.00
C ARG A 317 14.41 -4.81 -12.99
N MET A 318 14.62 -5.37 -11.80
CA MET A 318 14.81 -6.82 -11.58
C MET A 318 13.88 -7.33 -10.47
N PRO A 319 13.20 -8.49 -10.63
CA PRO A 319 13.16 -9.36 -11.82
C PRO A 319 12.58 -8.71 -13.10
N THR A 320 13.09 -9.14 -14.26
CA THR A 320 12.63 -8.71 -15.60
C THR A 320 11.26 -9.31 -15.96
N PRO A 321 10.61 -8.92 -17.08
CA PRO A 321 9.35 -9.53 -17.50
C PRO A 321 9.35 -11.04 -17.73
N LEU A 322 10.52 -11.65 -17.97
CA LEU A 322 10.68 -13.10 -18.09
C LEU A 322 10.74 -13.83 -16.73
N SER A 323 10.89 -13.08 -15.63
CA SER A 323 11.13 -13.60 -14.28
C SER A 323 10.26 -12.95 -13.19
N SER A 324 9.49 -11.92 -13.51
CA SER A 324 8.55 -11.31 -12.56
C SER A 324 7.39 -12.27 -12.28
N GLN A 325 6.86 -12.20 -11.06
CA GLN A 325 5.56 -12.76 -10.76
C GLN A 325 4.49 -12.13 -11.66
N LYS A 326 3.57 -12.97 -12.15
CA LYS A 326 2.38 -12.59 -12.94
C LYS A 326 1.08 -13.00 -12.27
N ASN A 327 1.12 -13.95 -11.34
CA ASN A 327 -0.05 -14.47 -10.64
C ASN A 327 0.15 -14.21 -9.15
N PHE A 328 -0.70 -13.39 -8.56
CA PHE A 328 -0.65 -13.00 -7.14
C PHE A 328 -1.83 -13.62 -6.40
N ARG A 329 -1.64 -13.94 -5.11
CA ARG A 329 -2.74 -14.35 -4.24
C ARG A 329 -2.80 -13.45 -3.01
N GLY A 330 -4.00 -13.03 -2.61
CA GLY A 330 -4.19 -12.27 -1.38
C GLY A 330 -5.29 -12.82 -0.48
N LEU A 331 -5.48 -12.12 0.64
CA LEU A 331 -6.53 -12.38 1.61
C LEU A 331 -7.27 -11.07 1.92
N VAL A 332 -8.60 -11.06 1.80
CA VAL A 332 -9.42 -9.95 2.28
C VAL A 332 -9.86 -10.22 3.72
N VAL A 333 -9.67 -9.23 4.59
CA VAL A 333 -9.90 -9.30 6.05
C VAL A 333 -10.86 -8.19 6.46
N LEU A 334 -12.12 -8.52 6.66
CA LEU A 334 -13.16 -7.62 7.15
C LEU A 334 -13.07 -7.48 8.67
N LEU A 335 -12.57 -6.33 9.14
CA LEU A 335 -12.41 -5.98 10.54
C LEU A 335 -13.65 -5.24 11.06
N THR A 336 -14.28 -5.78 12.10
CA THR A 336 -15.58 -5.30 12.63
C THR A 336 -15.58 -5.22 14.14
N GLU A 337 -16.14 -4.16 14.71
CA GLU A 337 -16.32 -4.02 16.17
C GLU A 337 -17.27 -5.07 16.76
N GLU A 338 -16.95 -5.53 17.97
CA GLU A 338 -17.74 -6.48 18.75
C GLU A 338 -19.18 -6.00 18.96
N GLY A 339 -20.14 -6.91 18.78
CA GLY A 339 -21.56 -6.59 18.93
C GLY A 339 -22.17 -5.66 17.86
N VAL A 340 -21.40 -5.14 16.90
CA VAL A 340 -21.90 -4.31 15.79
C VAL A 340 -22.31 -5.19 14.60
N PRO A 341 -23.61 -5.32 14.25
CA PRO A 341 -24.05 -6.22 13.20
C PRO A 341 -23.59 -5.78 11.80
N ILE A 342 -23.06 -6.71 11.02
CA ILE A 342 -22.75 -6.50 9.60
C ILE A 342 -24.05 -6.68 8.80
N ASP A 343 -24.54 -5.64 8.12
CA ASP A 343 -25.68 -5.77 7.20
C ASP A 343 -25.27 -6.63 5.99
N ILE A 344 -26.09 -7.65 5.70
CA ILE A 344 -25.93 -8.63 4.62
C ILE A 344 -25.73 -7.98 3.23
N LYS A 345 -26.25 -6.75 3.01
CA LYS A 345 -25.98 -5.99 1.78
C LYS A 345 -24.51 -5.65 1.60
N TYR A 346 -23.81 -5.35 2.69
CA TYR A 346 -22.38 -5.03 2.69
C TYR A 346 -21.54 -6.29 2.45
N GLN A 347 -21.92 -7.42 3.05
CA GLN A 347 -21.28 -8.72 2.80
C GLN A 347 -21.40 -9.09 1.32
N ASN A 348 -22.60 -9.02 0.75
CA ASN A 348 -22.85 -9.29 -0.66
C ASN A 348 -22.13 -8.29 -1.59
N ALA A 349 -22.03 -7.01 -1.21
CA ALA A 349 -21.31 -5.99 -1.97
C ALA A 349 -19.78 -6.21 -1.93
N LEU A 350 -19.23 -6.59 -0.77
CA LEU A 350 -17.82 -6.93 -0.61
C LEU A 350 -17.45 -8.14 -1.47
N SER A 351 -18.19 -9.24 -1.35
CA SER A 351 -18.03 -10.41 -2.24
C SER A 351 -18.11 -10.04 -3.71
N ALA A 352 -19.13 -9.27 -4.11
CA ALA A 352 -19.26 -8.81 -5.49
C ALA A 352 -18.08 -7.94 -5.93
N ASN A 353 -17.49 -7.12 -5.06
CA ASN A 353 -16.30 -6.34 -5.39
C ASN A 353 -15.05 -7.22 -5.48
N ILE A 354 -14.91 -8.25 -4.63
CA ILE A 354 -13.83 -9.25 -4.69
C ILE A 354 -13.86 -10.00 -6.03
N THR A 355 -15.02 -10.56 -6.41
CA THR A 355 -15.19 -11.18 -7.74
C THR A 355 -14.93 -10.20 -8.88
N ASN A 356 -15.26 -8.91 -8.72
CA ASN A 356 -14.97 -7.90 -9.74
C ASN A 356 -13.49 -7.48 -9.80
N PHE A 357 -12.70 -7.65 -8.74
CA PHE A 357 -11.27 -7.37 -8.73
C PHE A 357 -10.44 -8.46 -9.43
N THR A 358 -10.81 -9.72 -9.23
CA THR A 358 -10.06 -10.91 -9.68
C THR A 358 -10.41 -11.42 -11.07
N ARG A 359 -11.59 -11.07 -11.62
CA ARG A 359 -12.10 -11.63 -12.89
C ARG A 359 -11.18 -11.37 -14.10
N THR A 360 -11.07 -12.37 -14.96
CA THR A 360 -10.22 -12.39 -16.17
C THR A 360 -11.02 -12.54 -17.47
N ASP A 361 -12.30 -12.14 -17.47
CA ASP A 361 -13.27 -12.38 -18.56
C ASP A 361 -13.56 -11.12 -19.41
N GLY A 362 -12.81 -10.04 -19.22
CA GLY A 362 -13.02 -8.76 -19.90
C GLY A 362 -14.31 -8.01 -19.54
N MET A 363 -15.11 -8.51 -18.59
CA MET A 363 -16.43 -7.96 -18.27
C MET A 363 -16.34 -6.91 -17.17
N HIS A 364 -16.47 -5.63 -17.55
CA HIS A 364 -16.49 -4.50 -16.63
C HIS A 364 -17.91 -4.20 -16.11
N LYS A 365 -18.04 -4.05 -14.79
CA LYS A 365 -19.26 -3.59 -14.11
C LYS A 365 -19.35 -2.06 -14.23
N LYS A 366 -20.44 -1.56 -14.83
CA LYS A 366 -20.63 -0.12 -15.06
C LYS A 366 -21.32 0.55 -13.86
N TYR A 367 -20.74 1.64 -13.38
CA TYR A 367 -21.22 2.49 -12.30
C TYR A 367 -21.60 3.86 -12.88
N GLY A 368 -22.74 3.92 -13.57
CA GLY A 368 -23.11 5.08 -14.38
C GLY A 368 -22.14 5.23 -15.57
N ASN A 369 -21.40 6.33 -15.61
CA ASN A 369 -20.42 6.62 -16.65
C ASN A 369 -19.01 6.06 -16.36
N VAL A 370 -18.77 5.48 -15.18
CA VAL A 370 -17.48 4.89 -14.78
C VAL A 370 -17.53 3.38 -14.94
N GLU A 371 -16.47 2.77 -15.48
CA GLU A 371 -16.34 1.31 -15.58
C GLU A 371 -15.37 0.76 -14.53
N SER A 372 -15.72 -0.39 -13.94
CA SER A 372 -14.95 -0.99 -12.85
C SER A 372 -13.56 -1.42 -13.31
N ARG A 373 -12.49 -0.85 -12.78
CA ARG A 373 -11.13 -1.36 -13.02
C ARG A 373 -10.95 -2.69 -12.28
N ASN A 374 -10.37 -3.70 -12.94
CA ASN A 374 -10.03 -4.98 -12.31
C ASN A 374 -8.54 -5.26 -12.54
N PHE A 375 -7.89 -6.08 -11.70
CA PHE A 375 -6.43 -6.20 -11.73
C PHE A 375 -5.91 -6.73 -13.08
N TRP A 376 -6.62 -7.70 -13.66
CA TRP A 376 -6.25 -8.31 -14.93
C TRP A 376 -6.30 -7.31 -16.11
N SER A 377 -7.44 -6.63 -16.30
CA SER A 377 -7.60 -5.61 -17.35
C SER A 377 -6.73 -4.37 -17.10
N ALA A 378 -6.57 -3.95 -15.84
CA ALA A 378 -5.66 -2.86 -15.48
C ALA A 378 -4.21 -3.20 -15.86
N SER A 379 -3.78 -4.44 -15.66
CA SER A 379 -2.47 -4.97 -16.08
C SER A 379 -2.31 -5.16 -17.60
N LYS A 380 -3.29 -4.74 -18.42
CA LYS A 380 -3.38 -5.04 -19.86
C LYS A 380 -3.28 -6.53 -20.15
N GLU A 381 -3.98 -7.34 -19.34
CA GLU A 381 -4.06 -8.80 -19.39
C GLU A 381 -2.76 -9.56 -19.01
N LEU A 382 -1.71 -8.84 -18.58
CA LEU A 382 -0.38 -9.40 -18.31
C LEU A 382 -0.22 -10.08 -16.93
N ALA A 383 -1.19 -9.91 -16.02
CA ALA A 383 -1.15 -10.45 -14.67
C ALA A 383 -2.54 -10.83 -14.13
N THR A 384 -2.60 -11.72 -13.13
CA THR A 384 -3.82 -12.18 -12.45
C THR A 384 -3.72 -12.04 -10.93
N PHE A 385 -4.87 -11.99 -10.27
CA PHE A 385 -4.97 -11.91 -8.81
C PHE A 385 -6.06 -12.87 -8.31
N GLU A 386 -5.74 -13.72 -7.33
CA GLU A 386 -6.67 -14.63 -6.63
C GLU A 386 -6.94 -14.11 -5.21
N LEU A 387 -8.20 -14.10 -4.78
CA LEU A 387 -8.62 -13.68 -3.43
C LEU A 387 -9.53 -14.69 -2.73
N ASP A 388 -10.01 -15.70 -3.46
CA ASP A 388 -11.02 -16.64 -3.06
C ASP A 388 -10.44 -18.03 -2.75
N ASN A 389 -11.31 -19.04 -2.71
CA ASN A 389 -10.96 -20.43 -2.42
C ASN A 389 -10.23 -20.63 -1.07
N LEU A 390 -10.50 -19.78 -0.06
CA LEU A 390 -9.75 -19.72 1.21
C LEU A 390 -9.79 -21.04 2.03
N LEU A 391 -10.89 -21.78 2.00
CA LEU A 391 -11.03 -23.09 2.66
C LEU A 391 -10.06 -24.15 2.12
N SER A 392 -9.53 -24.01 0.89
CA SER A 392 -8.53 -24.94 0.34
C SER A 392 -7.12 -24.75 0.92
N ILE A 393 -6.88 -23.62 1.58
CA ILE A 393 -5.59 -23.25 2.19
C ILE A 393 -5.69 -23.03 3.70
N LYS A 394 -6.84 -23.32 4.30
CA LYS A 394 -7.02 -23.41 5.76
C LYS A 394 -6.34 -24.70 6.28
N LYS A 395 -5.87 -24.65 7.52
CA LYS A 395 -5.25 -25.78 8.23
C LYS A 395 -6.26 -26.65 8.98
#